data_AF-A0A956LK94-F1
#
_entry.id   AF-A0A956LK94-F1
#
_cell.length_a   1.000
_cell.length_b   1.000
_cell.length_c   1.000
_cell.angle_alpha   90.00
_cell.angle_beta   90.00
_cell.angle_gamma   90.00
#
_symmetry.space_group_name_H-M   'P 1'
#
loop_
_entity.id
_entity.type
_entity.pdbx_description
1 polymer ?
#
loop_
_entity_poly.entity_id
_entity_poly.type
_entity_poly.pdbx_seq_one_letter_code
_entity_poly.pdbx_strand_id
1 'polypeptide(L)'
;MTLALAACGDDSRATDSSDETTSEGETTAGGSTSADDDDDDDDGTTTTGDTTAGPDPSTTTEDPSTTTGDPTTDPSTTGEPLMITALRWNSMKIEDPHFFALGCNLDITDMVNTMLMDAVTMDGDDPPDGSLDLNFVMLFPDPLDVGDAGGDMDLAVADTCLVPLAAPICSLGAGQTNPSAYTNDGSGCLAPDGNHLSYGLSTDPVPGPCFTSDTIASLDISLGDFVLPLRDVEISATYDGDPVAGAVNGIMRGFLTETDAENTTLPDDLPVVGGNSIASLVCKPNDKDDNNGEPGWWFYVTFTANKAKWNG
;
A
#
# COMPACT_ATOMS: atom_id res chain seq x y z
N MET A 1 20.57 -12.24 -4.53
CA MET A 1 20.33 -10.89 -5.05
C MET A 1 20.51 -10.00 -3.83
N THR A 2 21.72 -9.47 -3.66
CA THR A 2 21.94 -8.48 -2.61
C THR A 2 21.27 -7.24 -3.16
N LEU A 3 20.19 -6.79 -2.54
CA LEU A 3 19.70 -5.42 -2.78
C LEU A 3 20.85 -4.57 -2.29
N ALA A 4 21.76 -4.25 -3.21
CA ALA A 4 22.75 -3.26 -2.93
C ALA A 4 21.90 -2.00 -2.78
N LEU A 5 21.61 -1.62 -1.54
CA LEU A 5 21.41 -0.22 -1.19
C LEU A 5 22.78 0.45 -1.43
N ALA A 6 23.30 0.33 -2.66
CA ALA A 6 24.41 1.08 -3.19
C ALA A 6 23.89 2.51 -3.12
N ALA A 7 24.27 3.15 -2.02
CA ALA A 7 23.96 4.52 -1.66
C ALA A 7 23.61 5.30 -2.92
N CYS A 8 22.34 5.70 -3.04
CA CYS A 8 21.80 6.49 -4.13
C CYS A 8 22.94 7.29 -4.75
N GLY A 9 23.41 6.84 -5.92
CA GLY A 9 24.65 7.31 -6.51
C GLY A 9 24.63 8.83 -6.47
N ASP A 10 25.68 9.41 -5.90
CA ASP A 10 25.89 10.86 -5.83
C ASP A 10 25.80 11.42 -7.26
N ASP A 11 24.60 11.83 -7.64
CA ASP A 11 24.25 12.37 -8.95
C ASP A 11 24.74 13.82 -9.08
N SER A 12 25.83 14.17 -8.37
CA SER A 12 26.62 15.35 -8.63
C SER A 12 27.41 15.17 -9.92
N ARG A 13 26.64 15.18 -11.02
CA ARG A 13 27.12 15.51 -12.35
C ARG A 13 27.84 16.85 -12.25
N ALA A 14 29.17 16.80 -12.27
CA ALA A 14 30.02 17.97 -12.35
C ALA A 14 29.62 18.81 -13.57
N THR A 15 28.77 19.81 -13.37
CA THR A 15 28.57 20.89 -14.32
C THR A 15 29.82 21.76 -14.25
N ASP A 16 30.77 21.44 -15.11
CA ASP A 16 31.82 22.35 -15.53
C ASP A 16 31.15 23.54 -16.22
N SER A 17 30.83 24.58 -15.44
CA SER A 17 30.30 25.85 -15.95
C SER A 17 31.19 26.96 -15.44
N SER A 18 32.20 27.24 -16.24
CA SER A 18 33.02 28.44 -16.19
C SER A 18 32.18 29.71 -16.34
N ASP A 19 32.38 30.60 -15.36
CA ASP A 19 32.60 32.04 -15.52
C ASP A 19 31.47 33.02 -15.91
N GLU A 20 31.60 34.20 -15.31
CA GLU A 20 31.04 35.52 -15.68
C GLU A 20 29.51 35.76 -15.57
N THR A 21 29.06 36.50 -14.56
CA THR A 21 29.09 37.99 -14.51
C THR A 21 28.11 38.52 -13.45
N THR A 22 28.58 39.45 -12.64
CA THR A 22 27.81 40.34 -11.76
C THR A 22 26.82 41.23 -12.51
N SER A 23 25.60 41.40 -11.99
CA SER A 23 24.86 42.67 -12.14
C SER A 23 23.97 42.91 -10.92
N GLU A 24 24.17 44.09 -10.34
CA GLU A 24 23.42 44.67 -9.24
C GLU A 24 22.01 45.11 -9.68
N GLY A 25 21.12 45.24 -8.70
CA GLY A 25 20.02 46.20 -8.69
C GLY A 25 18.67 45.65 -9.14
N GLU A 26 17.68 45.65 -8.25
CA GLU A 26 16.69 46.74 -8.18
C GLU A 26 15.62 46.41 -7.13
N THR A 27 15.47 47.30 -6.15
CA THR A 27 14.34 47.34 -5.21
C THR A 27 13.06 47.73 -5.93
N THR A 28 11.95 47.03 -5.68
CA THR A 28 10.63 47.62 -5.86
C THR A 28 9.66 47.14 -4.80
N ALA A 29 9.16 48.10 -4.03
CA ALA A 29 8.03 47.97 -3.14
C ALA A 29 6.72 48.01 -3.93
N GLY A 30 5.68 47.39 -3.38
CA GLY A 30 4.31 47.84 -3.60
C GLY A 30 3.31 46.73 -3.90
N GLY A 31 2.17 46.80 -3.22
CA GLY A 31 0.91 46.29 -3.75
C GLY A 31 0.18 45.28 -2.87
N SER A 32 -0.25 45.70 -1.68
CA SER A 32 -1.38 45.07 -0.99
C SER A 32 -2.65 45.80 -1.38
N THR A 33 -3.53 45.16 -2.15
CA THR A 33 -4.92 45.60 -2.34
C THR A 33 -5.83 44.43 -2.71
N SER A 34 -7.04 44.50 -2.16
CA SER A 34 -8.31 43.93 -2.65
C SER A 34 -8.56 42.46 -2.33
N ALA A 35 -9.79 42.01 -2.08
CA ALA A 35 -11.12 42.57 -1.76
C ALA A 35 -11.94 41.31 -1.38
N ASP A 36 -12.81 41.35 -0.37
CA ASP A 36 -14.29 41.33 -0.48
C ASP A 36 -14.88 40.25 -1.41
N ASP A 37 -16.06 39.73 -1.01
CA ASP A 37 -17.01 38.86 -1.72
C ASP A 37 -16.86 37.35 -1.39
N ASP A 38 -17.84 36.56 -0.93
CA ASP A 38 -19.29 36.72 -0.70
C ASP A 38 -19.73 35.66 0.34
N ASP A 39 -20.45 36.07 1.38
CA ASP A 39 -21.22 35.18 2.26
C ASP A 39 -22.61 34.97 1.63
N ASP A 40 -22.80 33.87 0.91
CA ASP A 40 -24.13 33.42 0.46
C ASP A 40 -24.73 32.46 1.50
N ASP A 41 -25.64 33.02 2.29
CA ASP A 41 -26.68 32.31 3.02
C ASP A 41 -27.62 31.59 2.03
N ASP A 42 -27.65 30.26 2.02
CA ASP A 42 -28.77 29.51 1.44
C ASP A 42 -29.49 28.68 2.51
N ASP A 43 -30.73 29.11 2.75
CA ASP A 43 -31.70 28.60 3.69
C ASP A 43 -32.66 27.66 2.96
N GLY A 44 -32.80 26.44 3.52
CA GLY A 44 -34.06 25.72 3.47
C GLY A 44 -34.20 24.68 2.34
N THR A 45 -34.54 23.45 2.70
CA THR A 45 -35.96 23.10 2.95
C THR A 45 -36.11 21.61 3.26
N THR A 46 -36.97 21.36 4.24
CA THR A 46 -37.51 20.06 4.62
C THR A 46 -38.55 19.59 3.59
N THR A 47 -38.54 18.31 3.22
CA THR A 47 -39.76 17.67 2.74
C THR A 47 -39.85 16.21 3.18
N THR A 48 -40.80 16.00 4.07
CA THR A 48 -41.38 14.73 4.54
C THR A 48 -42.12 14.04 3.39
N GLY A 49 -41.88 12.73 3.21
CA GLY A 49 -42.57 11.90 2.23
C GLY A 49 -42.79 10.48 2.75
N ASP A 50 -43.79 10.35 3.61
CA ASP A 50 -44.43 9.10 4.05
C ASP A 50 -45.12 8.42 2.86
N THR A 51 -44.89 7.13 2.63
CA THR A 51 -45.88 6.23 1.99
C THR A 51 -45.66 4.76 2.38
N THR A 52 -46.51 4.31 3.30
CA THR A 52 -47.37 3.13 3.26
C THR A 52 -46.86 1.76 2.77
N ALA A 53 -47.09 0.80 3.68
CA ALA A 53 -47.00 -0.65 3.55
C ALA A 53 -47.93 -1.30 2.51
N GLY A 54 -47.50 -2.50 2.05
CA GLY A 54 -48.37 -3.53 1.47
C GLY A 54 -47.64 -4.88 1.40
N PRO A 55 -48.12 -5.96 2.05
CA PRO A 55 -47.56 -7.30 1.93
C PRO A 55 -48.18 -8.07 0.76
N ASP A 56 -47.37 -8.78 -0.02
CA ASP A 56 -47.83 -9.73 -1.04
C ASP A 56 -47.43 -11.17 -0.65
N PRO A 57 -48.40 -12.05 -0.31
CA PRO A 57 -48.17 -13.47 -0.13
C PRO A 57 -48.60 -14.24 -1.39
N SER A 58 -47.62 -14.69 -2.19
CA SER A 58 -47.87 -15.62 -3.30
C SER A 58 -47.16 -16.94 -3.09
N THR A 59 -47.98 -17.94 -2.75
CA THR A 59 -47.71 -19.39 -2.72
C THR A 59 -47.67 -19.97 -4.14
N THR A 60 -46.65 -20.74 -4.52
CA THR A 60 -46.74 -21.83 -5.51
C THR A 60 -45.67 -22.89 -5.20
N THR A 61 -46.05 -24.08 -4.72
CA THR A 61 -46.39 -25.31 -5.47
C THR A 61 -45.15 -26.13 -5.84
N GLU A 62 -44.98 -27.24 -5.11
CA GLU A 62 -44.02 -28.30 -5.38
C GLU A 62 -44.34 -29.04 -6.70
N ASP A 63 -43.31 -29.45 -7.44
CA ASP A 63 -43.39 -30.53 -8.42
C ASP A 63 -42.12 -31.42 -8.35
N PRO A 64 -42.22 -32.69 -7.95
CA PRO A 64 -41.09 -33.62 -7.95
C PRO A 64 -41.04 -34.40 -9.27
N SER A 65 -40.22 -33.93 -10.22
CA SER A 65 -39.92 -34.69 -11.44
C SER A 65 -38.55 -35.37 -11.34
N THR A 66 -38.59 -36.68 -11.13
CA THR A 66 -37.51 -37.63 -11.36
C THR A 66 -37.21 -37.73 -12.87
N THR A 67 -36.00 -37.33 -13.30
CA THR A 67 -35.52 -37.68 -14.64
C THR A 67 -34.20 -38.46 -14.55
N THR A 68 -34.33 -39.70 -15.01
CA THR A 68 -33.32 -40.73 -15.19
C THR A 68 -32.42 -40.41 -16.39
N GLY A 69 -31.10 -40.40 -16.15
CA GLY A 69 -30.05 -40.88 -17.06
C GLY A 69 -29.91 -40.25 -18.44
N ASP A 70 -28.89 -39.39 -18.59
CA ASP A 70 -28.19 -39.19 -19.86
C ASP A 70 -26.68 -39.07 -19.58
N PRO A 71 -25.81 -39.96 -20.10
CA PRO A 71 -24.37 -39.81 -19.98
C PRO A 71 -23.91 -38.77 -21.01
N THR A 72 -24.08 -37.50 -20.68
CA THR A 72 -23.54 -36.40 -21.48
C THR A 72 -22.02 -36.44 -21.37
N THR A 73 -21.38 -36.79 -22.47
CA THR A 73 -19.98 -36.49 -22.78
C THR A 73 -19.67 -35.05 -22.41
N ASP A 74 -18.86 -34.92 -21.37
CA ASP A 74 -18.34 -33.69 -20.79
C ASP A 74 -17.68 -32.84 -21.91
N PRO A 75 -18.28 -31.71 -22.32
CA PRO A 75 -17.71 -30.88 -23.35
C PRO A 75 -16.45 -30.24 -22.76
N SER A 76 -15.28 -30.71 -23.23
CA SER A 76 -14.00 -30.01 -23.24
C SER A 76 -14.05 -28.67 -22.54
N THR A 77 -13.76 -28.66 -21.23
CA THR A 77 -13.38 -27.48 -20.48
C THR A 77 -12.06 -26.97 -21.04
N THR A 78 -12.11 -26.36 -22.22
CA THR A 78 -11.19 -25.28 -22.59
C THR A 78 -11.49 -24.16 -21.60
N GLY A 79 -10.96 -24.33 -20.38
CA GLY A 79 -11.13 -23.38 -19.30
C GLY A 79 -10.68 -22.03 -19.82
N GLU A 80 -11.57 -21.06 -19.76
CA GLU A 80 -11.17 -19.68 -19.92
C GLU A 80 -10.01 -19.43 -18.94
N PRO A 81 -8.92 -18.81 -19.37
CA PRO A 81 -7.79 -18.54 -18.49
C PRO A 81 -8.31 -17.77 -17.27
N LEU A 82 -8.01 -18.25 -16.07
CA LEU A 82 -8.34 -17.53 -14.83
C LEU A 82 -7.73 -16.13 -14.94
N MET A 83 -8.60 -15.13 -14.95
CA MET A 83 -8.23 -13.72 -15.11
C MET A 83 -7.85 -13.17 -13.74
N ILE A 84 -6.62 -13.45 -13.31
CA ILE A 84 -6.07 -12.88 -12.07
C ILE A 84 -5.92 -11.37 -12.27
N THR A 85 -6.51 -10.58 -11.37
CA THR A 85 -6.24 -9.14 -11.30
C THR A 85 -5.06 -8.92 -10.35
N ALA A 86 -3.97 -8.36 -10.87
CA ALA A 86 -2.80 -8.02 -10.07
C ALA A 86 -2.68 -6.50 -9.93
N LEU A 87 -2.56 -6.00 -8.70
CA LEU A 87 -2.28 -4.61 -8.38
C LEU A 87 -0.88 -4.53 -7.75
N ARG A 88 0.07 -3.96 -8.48
CA ARG A 88 1.45 -3.81 -8.03
C ARG A 88 1.65 -2.43 -7.42
N TRP A 89 2.24 -2.38 -6.24
CA TRP A 89 2.48 -1.13 -5.52
C TRP A 89 3.45 -0.26 -6.30
N ASN A 90 3.13 0.99 -6.58
CA ASN A 90 3.98 1.93 -7.32
C ASN A 90 4.42 3.13 -6.49
N SER A 91 3.99 3.20 -5.24
CA SER A 91 4.56 4.05 -4.20
C SER A 91 4.37 3.39 -2.85
N MET A 92 5.31 3.60 -1.93
CA MET A 92 5.12 3.24 -0.53
C MET A 92 5.87 4.21 0.38
N LYS A 93 5.30 4.49 1.55
CA LYS A 93 5.88 5.39 2.55
C LYS A 93 5.51 4.89 3.95
N ILE A 94 6.50 4.79 4.83
CA ILE A 94 6.29 4.59 6.25
C ILE A 94 5.89 5.92 6.87
N GLU A 95 4.75 5.91 7.56
CA GLU A 95 4.20 7.07 8.27
C GLU A 95 4.42 6.98 9.78
N ASP A 96 4.43 5.77 10.35
CA ASP A 96 4.65 5.52 11.78
C ASP A 96 5.20 4.07 11.94
N PRO A 97 6.12 3.79 12.88
CA PRO A 97 6.97 4.74 13.59
C PRO A 97 7.94 5.47 12.66
N HIS A 98 8.35 6.66 13.09
CA HIS A 98 9.52 7.32 12.50
C HIS A 98 10.80 6.58 12.88
N PHE A 99 11.78 6.62 11.98
CA PHE A 99 13.12 6.09 12.19
C PHE A 99 14.06 7.20 12.64
N PHE A 100 14.87 6.92 13.65
CA PHE A 100 15.85 7.85 14.18
C PHE A 100 17.26 7.27 14.22
N ALA A 101 18.26 8.12 14.01
CA ALA A 101 19.67 7.82 14.14
C ALA A 101 20.32 8.65 15.27
N LEU A 102 21.60 8.36 15.54
CA LEU A 102 22.44 9.11 16.49
C LEU A 102 21.83 9.21 17.90
N GLY A 103 21.29 8.09 18.39
CA GLY A 103 20.65 8.02 19.70
C GLY A 103 19.35 8.83 19.78
N CYS A 104 18.45 8.64 18.82
CA CYS A 104 17.13 9.27 18.75
C CYS A 104 17.11 10.79 18.51
N ASN A 105 18.23 11.37 18.04
CA ASN A 105 18.40 12.81 17.88
C ASN A 105 18.25 13.29 16.43
N LEU A 106 18.35 12.39 15.47
CA LEU A 106 18.19 12.70 14.06
C LEU A 106 17.06 11.85 13.51
N ASP A 107 15.97 12.48 13.07
CA ASP A 107 14.91 11.81 12.32
C ASP A 107 15.42 11.52 10.90
N ILE A 108 15.35 10.26 10.48
CA ILE A 108 15.81 9.78 9.18
C ILE A 108 14.67 9.14 8.37
N THR A 109 13.42 9.33 8.79
CA THR A 109 12.25 8.70 8.17
C THR A 109 12.12 9.06 6.69
N ASP A 110 12.38 10.32 6.32
CA ASP A 110 12.38 10.77 4.93
C ASP A 110 13.46 10.09 4.08
N MET A 111 14.62 9.78 4.68
CA MET A 111 15.69 9.04 4.01
C MET A 111 15.25 7.60 3.77
N VAL A 112 14.70 6.93 4.79
CA VAL A 112 14.16 5.55 4.66
C VAL A 112 13.06 5.50 3.60
N ASN A 113 12.14 6.47 3.60
CA ASN A 113 11.06 6.56 2.64
C ASN A 113 11.55 6.80 1.20
N THR A 114 12.61 7.60 1.03
CA THR A 114 13.25 7.77 -0.28
C THR A 114 13.79 6.44 -0.80
N MET A 115 14.48 5.67 0.04
CA MET A 115 15.05 4.37 -0.33
C MET A 115 13.96 3.34 -0.68
N LEU A 116 12.86 3.32 0.09
CA LEU A 116 11.71 2.46 -0.21
C LEU A 116 11.02 2.85 -1.52
N MET A 117 10.84 4.15 -1.75
CA MET A 117 10.30 4.66 -3.01
C MET A 117 11.18 4.31 -4.20
N ASP A 118 12.50 4.45 -4.08
CA ASP A 118 13.45 4.07 -5.12
C ASP A 118 13.36 2.56 -5.39
N ALA A 119 13.40 1.71 -4.36
CA ALA A 119 13.28 0.25 -4.52
C ALA A 119 11.96 -0.18 -5.19
N VAL A 120 10.86 0.54 -4.92
CA VAL A 120 9.57 0.28 -5.57
C VAL A 120 9.49 0.90 -6.97
N THR A 121 10.32 1.85 -7.39
CA THR A 121 10.14 2.53 -8.68
C THR A 121 11.28 2.35 -9.66
N MET A 122 12.41 1.82 -9.21
CA MET A 122 13.64 1.69 -9.97
C MET A 122 14.12 0.24 -10.05
N ASP A 123 14.92 0.00 -11.10
CA ASP A 123 15.81 -1.14 -11.26
C ASP A 123 17.20 -0.59 -10.88
N GLY A 124 17.53 -0.74 -9.60
CA GLY A 124 18.68 -0.12 -8.95
C GLY A 124 19.97 -0.91 -9.11
N ASP A 125 19.91 -2.09 -9.74
CA ASP A 125 21.06 -2.92 -10.02
C ASP A 125 22.08 -2.22 -10.94
N ASP A 126 23.37 -2.54 -10.77
CA ASP A 126 24.45 -2.05 -11.64
C ASP A 126 25.25 -3.22 -12.26
N PRO A 127 25.05 -3.52 -13.56
CA PRO A 127 24.11 -2.87 -14.48
C PRO A 127 22.65 -3.26 -14.20
N PRO A 128 21.66 -2.40 -14.58
CA PRO A 128 20.24 -2.69 -14.42
C PRO A 128 19.85 -4.01 -15.09
N ASP A 129 19.07 -4.85 -14.41
CA ASP A 129 18.78 -6.22 -14.85
C ASP A 129 17.45 -6.36 -15.62
N GLY A 130 16.68 -5.27 -15.69
CA GLY A 130 15.36 -5.17 -16.30
C GLY A 130 14.20 -5.36 -15.32
N SER A 131 14.47 -5.53 -14.03
CA SER A 131 13.50 -5.83 -12.98
C SER A 131 13.50 -4.74 -11.91
N LEU A 132 12.32 -4.45 -11.37
CA LEU A 132 12.20 -3.55 -10.22
C LEU A 132 12.69 -4.25 -8.95
N ASP A 133 13.34 -3.51 -8.06
CA ASP A 133 14.03 -4.08 -6.88
C ASP A 133 13.04 -4.65 -5.84
N LEU A 134 11.90 -3.98 -5.64
CA LEU A 134 10.88 -4.35 -4.65
C LEU A 134 9.48 -4.43 -5.26
N ASN A 135 8.83 -5.59 -5.14
CA ASN A 135 7.62 -5.92 -5.91
C ASN A 135 6.48 -6.45 -5.04
N PHE A 136 5.88 -5.58 -4.23
CA PHE A 136 4.62 -5.89 -3.58
C PHE A 136 3.47 -5.96 -4.60
N VAL A 137 2.76 -7.07 -4.61
CA VAL A 137 1.63 -7.31 -5.52
C VAL A 137 0.46 -7.87 -4.72
N MET A 138 -0.70 -7.25 -4.87
CA MET A 138 -1.97 -7.82 -4.44
C MET A 138 -2.58 -8.58 -5.60
N LEU A 139 -2.83 -9.87 -5.41
CA LEU A 139 -3.41 -10.78 -6.41
C LEU A 139 -4.84 -11.10 -6.02
N PHE A 140 -5.75 -10.90 -6.96
CA PHE A 140 -7.16 -11.25 -6.82
C PHE A 140 -7.45 -12.38 -7.83
N PRO A 141 -7.70 -13.62 -7.37
CA PRO A 141 -7.92 -14.77 -8.25
C PRO A 141 -9.12 -14.60 -9.18
N ASP A 142 -10.14 -13.88 -8.71
CA ASP A 142 -11.32 -13.49 -9.47
C ASP A 142 -11.21 -12.05 -9.99
N PRO A 143 -11.88 -11.70 -11.09
CA PRO A 143 -11.96 -10.30 -11.54
C PRO A 143 -12.50 -9.41 -10.42
N LEU A 144 -11.78 -8.34 -10.09
CA LEU A 144 -12.23 -7.36 -9.11
C LEU A 144 -13.51 -6.67 -9.59
N ASP A 145 -14.63 -6.96 -8.91
CA ASP A 145 -15.88 -6.23 -9.03
C ASP A 145 -16.09 -5.40 -7.75
N VAL A 146 -16.23 -4.08 -7.93
CA VAL A 146 -16.39 -3.12 -6.82
C VAL A 146 -17.78 -3.23 -6.18
N GLY A 147 -18.77 -3.79 -6.91
CA GLY A 147 -20.13 -4.00 -6.44
C GLY A 147 -20.33 -5.29 -5.64
N ASP A 148 -19.36 -6.20 -5.66
CA ASP A 148 -19.42 -7.45 -4.90
C ASP A 148 -19.10 -7.24 -3.42
N ALA A 149 -19.41 -8.23 -2.59
CA ALA A 149 -19.16 -8.16 -1.14
C ALA A 149 -17.67 -8.28 -0.76
N GLY A 150 -16.84 -8.79 -1.66
CA GLY A 150 -15.46 -9.19 -1.37
C GLY A 150 -15.09 -10.49 -2.07
N GLY A 151 -13.93 -11.05 -1.71
CA GLY A 151 -13.42 -12.29 -2.31
C GLY A 151 -12.11 -12.74 -1.67
N ASP A 152 -11.40 -13.64 -2.36
CA ASP A 152 -10.06 -14.04 -1.96
C ASP A 152 -9.02 -13.04 -2.50
N MET A 153 -7.97 -12.79 -1.73
CA MET A 153 -6.79 -12.05 -2.18
C MET A 153 -5.50 -12.72 -1.69
N ASP A 154 -4.40 -12.37 -2.32
CA ASP A 154 -3.07 -12.79 -1.90
C ASP A 154 -2.14 -11.59 -1.91
N LEU A 155 -1.46 -11.35 -0.80
CA LEU A 155 -0.37 -10.39 -0.76
C LEU A 155 0.94 -11.12 -1.03
N ALA A 156 1.51 -10.85 -2.20
CA ALA A 156 2.76 -11.43 -2.64
C ALA A 156 3.89 -10.41 -2.67
N VAL A 157 5.11 -10.90 -2.39
CA VAL A 157 6.34 -10.23 -2.82
C VAL A 157 6.81 -10.98 -4.07
N ALA A 158 6.52 -10.41 -5.25
CA ALA A 158 6.84 -11.03 -6.52
C ALA A 158 8.36 -11.06 -6.74
N ASP A 159 8.87 -12.17 -7.27
CA ASP A 159 10.31 -12.34 -7.57
C ASP A 159 10.77 -11.41 -8.70
N THR A 160 9.88 -11.09 -9.65
CA THR A 160 10.23 -10.23 -10.78
C THR A 160 9.04 -9.40 -11.21
N CYS A 161 9.24 -8.10 -11.41
CA CYS A 161 8.38 -7.24 -12.20
C CYS A 161 9.22 -6.49 -13.23
N LEU A 162 9.02 -6.80 -14.51
CA LEU A 162 9.81 -6.22 -15.59
C LEU A 162 9.40 -4.77 -15.88
N VAL A 163 10.37 -3.89 -16.11
CA VAL A 163 10.15 -2.51 -16.59
C VAL A 163 9.51 -2.52 -18.01
N PRO A 164 8.73 -1.49 -18.42
CA PRO A 164 8.53 -0.18 -17.78
C PRO A 164 7.49 -0.18 -16.63
N LEU A 165 7.70 0.70 -15.64
CA LEU A 165 6.85 0.88 -14.46
C LEU A 165 5.37 1.18 -14.76
N ALA A 166 5.06 1.72 -15.94
CA ALA A 166 3.68 2.05 -16.32
C ALA A 166 2.80 0.82 -16.59
N ALA A 167 3.40 -0.33 -16.90
CA ALA A 167 2.68 -1.57 -17.17
C ALA A 167 3.59 -2.79 -16.90
N PRO A 168 4.02 -3.01 -15.64
CA PRO A 168 4.98 -4.05 -15.34
C PRO A 168 4.36 -5.42 -15.57
N ILE A 169 5.20 -6.36 -16.00
CA ILE A 169 4.84 -7.78 -16.08
C ILE A 169 5.46 -8.46 -14.87
N CYS A 170 4.63 -8.86 -13.93
CA CYS A 170 5.04 -9.47 -12.68
C CYS A 170 4.85 -10.99 -12.70
N SER A 171 5.74 -11.71 -12.03
CA SER A 171 5.63 -13.16 -11.80
C SER A 171 6.06 -13.50 -10.38
N LEU A 172 5.40 -14.49 -9.78
CA LEU A 172 5.71 -14.89 -8.41
C LEU A 172 7.12 -15.45 -8.27
N GLY A 173 7.59 -16.25 -9.23
CA GLY A 173 8.89 -16.93 -9.15
C GLY A 173 9.03 -17.79 -7.89
N ALA A 174 10.09 -17.54 -7.11
CA ALA A 174 10.29 -18.13 -5.78
C ALA A 174 9.66 -17.29 -4.63
N GLY A 175 8.90 -16.26 -4.97
CA GLY A 175 8.27 -15.34 -4.04
C GLY A 175 7.28 -16.00 -3.09
N GLN A 176 7.07 -15.35 -1.95
CA GLN A 176 6.12 -15.78 -0.94
C GLN A 176 4.75 -15.15 -1.22
N THR A 177 3.72 -15.96 -1.03
CA THR A 177 2.33 -15.54 -0.97
C THR A 177 1.81 -15.55 0.46
N ASN A 178 0.90 -14.63 0.76
CA ASN A 178 0.22 -14.52 2.03
C ASN A 178 -1.29 -14.42 1.74
N PRO A 179 -1.97 -15.57 1.63
CA PRO A 179 -3.39 -15.63 1.33
C PRO A 179 -4.22 -14.93 2.40
N SER A 180 -5.24 -14.20 1.98
CA SER A 180 -6.24 -13.57 2.83
C SER A 180 -7.59 -13.52 2.11
N ALA A 181 -8.65 -13.16 2.82
CA ALA A 181 -9.87 -12.68 2.17
C ALA A 181 -9.85 -11.15 2.13
N TYR A 182 -10.73 -10.54 1.34
CA TYR A 182 -11.03 -9.13 1.42
C TYR A 182 -12.53 -8.89 1.40
N THR A 183 -12.94 -7.79 2.02
CA THR A 183 -14.31 -7.28 2.01
C THR A 183 -14.34 -5.94 1.31
N ASN A 184 -15.35 -5.72 0.47
CA ASN A 184 -15.61 -4.40 -0.12
C ASN A 184 -16.47 -3.57 0.82
N ASP A 185 -16.09 -2.31 1.01
CA ASP A 185 -16.86 -1.34 1.79
C ASP A 185 -17.14 -0.09 0.94
N GLY A 186 -18.43 0.23 0.79
CA GLY A 186 -18.88 1.45 0.13
C GLY A 186 -18.89 2.67 1.06
N SER A 187 -18.78 2.47 2.37
CA SER A 187 -18.93 3.49 3.42
C SER A 187 -17.61 4.04 3.97
N GLY A 188 -16.53 3.25 3.94
CA GLY A 188 -15.19 3.73 4.32
C GLY A 188 -14.18 2.60 4.46
N CYS A 189 -12.91 2.95 4.35
CA CYS A 189 -11.79 2.00 4.38
C CYS A 189 -11.17 1.94 5.78
N LEU A 190 -10.20 1.04 5.97
CA LEU A 190 -9.43 0.99 7.21
C LEU A 190 -8.82 2.37 7.49
N ALA A 191 -9.16 2.95 8.64
CA ALA A 191 -8.51 4.13 9.16
C ALA A 191 -7.34 3.72 10.07
N PRO A 192 -6.25 4.50 10.12
CA PRO A 192 -5.21 4.31 11.13
C PRO A 192 -5.79 4.41 12.55
N ASP A 193 -5.33 3.57 13.47
CA ASP A 193 -5.74 3.66 14.87
C ASP A 193 -4.97 4.78 15.55
N GLY A 194 -5.67 5.88 15.87
CA GLY A 194 -5.09 7.04 16.52
C GLY A 194 -4.45 6.79 17.88
N ASN A 195 -4.70 5.64 18.52
CA ASN A 195 -4.02 5.26 19.76
C ASN A 195 -2.57 4.82 19.53
N HIS A 196 -2.23 4.46 18.29
CA HIS A 196 -0.93 3.93 17.87
C HIS A 196 -0.19 4.89 16.93
N LEU A 197 -0.58 6.17 16.92
CA LEU A 197 0.03 7.19 16.07
C LEU A 197 0.75 8.25 16.90
N SER A 198 1.97 8.54 16.50
CA SER A 198 2.84 9.57 17.08
C SER A 198 3.09 10.74 16.13
N TYR A 199 2.95 10.55 14.81
CA TYR A 199 3.44 11.52 13.81
C TYR A 199 2.37 12.18 12.93
N GLY A 200 1.11 12.18 13.39
CA GLY A 200 0.07 13.02 12.79
C GLY A 200 -0.49 12.50 11.46
N LEU A 201 -0.39 11.19 11.21
CA LEU A 201 -1.16 10.53 10.17
C LEU A 201 -2.65 10.77 10.41
N SER A 202 -3.40 11.05 9.33
CA SER A 202 -4.85 11.24 9.46
C SER A 202 -5.52 9.97 9.97
N THR A 203 -6.41 10.12 10.94
CA THR A 203 -7.27 9.04 11.46
C THR A 203 -8.66 9.06 10.82
N ASP A 204 -8.89 10.00 9.89
CA ASP A 204 -10.15 10.08 9.18
C ASP A 204 -10.30 8.86 8.26
N PRO A 205 -11.45 8.17 8.27
CA PRO A 205 -11.72 7.09 7.35
C PRO A 205 -11.55 7.56 5.91
N VAL A 206 -10.83 6.78 5.12
CA VAL A 206 -10.72 7.02 3.68
C VAL A 206 -12.09 6.72 3.05
N PRO A 207 -12.65 7.62 2.21
CA PRO A 207 -13.92 7.38 1.55
C PRO A 207 -13.87 6.16 0.61
N GLY A 208 -14.97 5.40 0.57
CA GLY A 208 -15.16 4.29 -0.37
C GLY A 208 -15.45 4.75 -1.82
N PRO A 209 -15.54 3.80 -2.77
CA PRO A 209 -15.49 2.36 -2.56
C PRO A 209 -14.05 1.83 -2.37
N CYS A 210 -13.89 0.88 -1.45
CA CYS A 210 -12.60 0.27 -1.16
C CYS A 210 -12.72 -1.21 -0.81
N PHE A 211 -11.55 -1.85 -0.72
CA PHE A 211 -11.41 -3.16 -0.10
C PHE A 211 -10.63 -3.05 1.21
N THR A 212 -10.86 -4.00 2.10
CA THR A 212 -10.06 -4.25 3.31
C THR A 212 -9.82 -5.74 3.41
N SER A 213 -8.57 -6.14 3.59
CA SER A 213 -8.20 -7.53 3.80
C SER A 213 -8.61 -8.02 5.19
N ASP A 214 -8.83 -9.32 5.33
CA ASP A 214 -8.73 -9.98 6.63
C ASP A 214 -7.29 -9.89 7.15
N THR A 215 -7.12 -10.13 8.45
CA THR A 215 -5.81 -10.11 9.11
C THR A 215 -4.90 -11.23 8.58
N ILE A 216 -3.76 -10.83 8.00
CA ILE A 216 -2.65 -11.70 7.59
C ILE A 216 -1.75 -11.94 8.81
N ALA A 217 -1.67 -13.18 9.27
CA ALA A 217 -1.00 -13.52 10.53
C ALA A 217 0.50 -13.12 10.56
N SER A 218 1.20 -13.24 9.43
CA SER A 218 2.61 -12.89 9.30
C SER A 218 2.94 -12.47 7.88
N LEU A 219 3.76 -11.44 7.73
CA LEU A 219 4.31 -10.97 6.48
C LEU A 219 5.80 -10.66 6.66
N ASP A 220 6.64 -11.33 5.89
CA ASP A 220 8.07 -11.04 5.84
C ASP A 220 8.36 -10.09 4.68
N ILE A 221 8.77 -8.86 5.01
CA ILE A 221 9.19 -7.87 4.03
C ILE A 221 10.70 -7.99 3.82
N SER A 222 11.11 -8.62 2.72
CA SER A 222 12.53 -8.75 2.37
C SER A 222 13.03 -7.47 1.71
N LEU A 223 13.98 -6.79 2.35
CA LEU A 223 14.59 -5.54 1.87
C LEU A 223 16.08 -5.79 1.59
N GLY A 224 16.34 -6.76 0.70
CA GLY A 224 17.68 -7.26 0.43
C GLY A 224 18.21 -8.18 1.50
N ASP A 225 19.28 -7.74 2.17
CA ASP A 225 20.04 -8.57 3.11
C ASP A 225 19.40 -8.68 4.50
N PHE A 226 18.27 -7.99 4.74
CA PHE A 226 17.48 -8.14 5.95
C PHE A 226 15.98 -8.35 5.64
N VAL A 227 15.29 -8.94 6.61
CA VAL A 227 13.85 -9.20 6.57
C VAL A 227 13.21 -8.42 7.72
N LEU A 228 12.15 -7.69 7.42
CA LEU A 228 11.28 -7.05 8.40
C LEU A 228 10.04 -7.93 8.62
N PRO A 229 9.97 -8.70 9.71
CA PRO A 229 8.82 -9.55 10.01
C PRO A 229 7.70 -8.71 10.64
N LEU A 230 6.56 -8.61 9.96
CA LEU A 230 5.35 -8.01 10.49
C LEU A 230 4.33 -9.09 10.84
N ARG A 231 3.50 -8.84 11.85
CA ARG A 231 2.39 -9.71 12.27
C ARG A 231 1.09 -8.93 12.22
N ASP A 232 -0.02 -9.67 12.21
CA ASP A 232 -1.38 -9.10 12.24
C ASP A 232 -1.57 -8.00 11.18
N VAL A 233 -1.11 -8.29 9.96
CA VAL A 233 -1.08 -7.32 8.88
C VAL A 233 -2.46 -7.18 8.27
N GLU A 234 -2.90 -5.94 8.06
CA GLU A 234 -4.13 -5.62 7.35
C GLU A 234 -3.85 -4.58 6.29
N ILE A 235 -4.53 -4.71 5.15
CA ILE A 235 -4.36 -3.85 3.99
C ILE A 235 -5.72 -3.33 3.58
N SER A 236 -5.80 -2.05 3.27
CA SER A 236 -7.00 -1.43 2.74
C SER A 236 -6.63 -0.35 1.73
N ALA A 237 -7.46 -0.16 0.70
CA ALA A 237 -7.28 0.91 -0.26
C ALA A 237 -8.57 1.23 -1.04
N THR A 238 -8.70 2.48 -1.48
CA THR A 238 -9.75 2.92 -2.40
C THR A 238 -9.45 2.42 -3.80
N TYR A 239 -10.48 1.90 -4.48
CA TYR A 239 -10.35 1.52 -5.88
C TYR A 239 -10.13 2.74 -6.78
N ASP A 240 -9.21 2.63 -7.74
CA ASP A 240 -9.06 3.62 -8.81
C ASP A 240 -9.77 3.11 -10.08
N GLY A 241 -11.00 3.57 -10.26
CA GLY A 241 -11.85 3.25 -11.42
C GLY A 241 -12.72 2.00 -11.28
N ASP A 242 -13.66 1.87 -12.22
CA ASP A 242 -14.52 0.70 -12.43
C ASP A 242 -14.70 0.52 -13.97
N PRO A 243 -14.02 -0.45 -14.62
CA PRO A 243 -13.24 -1.54 -14.02
C PRO A 243 -11.97 -1.05 -13.32
N VAL A 244 -11.55 -1.76 -12.28
CA VAL A 244 -10.40 -1.40 -11.44
C VAL A 244 -9.11 -1.30 -12.27
N ALA A 245 -8.50 -0.11 -12.26
CA ALA A 245 -7.23 0.21 -12.90
C ALA A 245 -6.07 0.33 -11.89
N GLY A 246 -6.39 0.54 -10.61
CA GLY A 246 -5.40 0.69 -9.54
C GLY A 246 -6.05 0.78 -8.16
N ALA A 247 -5.25 1.19 -7.19
CA ALA A 247 -5.68 1.50 -5.84
C ALA A 247 -4.96 2.75 -5.32
N VAL A 248 -5.69 3.61 -4.63
CA VAL A 248 -5.21 4.88 -4.06
C VAL A 248 -5.58 4.96 -2.58
N ASN A 249 -4.94 5.89 -1.86
CA ASN A 249 -5.13 6.06 -0.41
C ASN A 249 -4.93 4.73 0.35
N GLY A 250 -4.00 3.90 -0.12
CA GLY A 250 -3.76 2.60 0.46
C GLY A 250 -3.07 2.73 1.81
N ILE A 251 -3.48 1.91 2.77
CA ILE A 251 -2.85 1.75 4.08
C ILE A 251 -2.60 0.26 4.29
N MET A 252 -1.37 -0.07 4.64
CA MET A 252 -1.01 -1.33 5.29
C MET A 252 -0.68 -0.99 6.75
N ARG A 253 -1.26 -1.74 7.68
CA ARG A 253 -0.79 -1.76 9.06
C ARG A 253 -0.25 -3.13 9.43
N GLY A 254 0.77 -3.18 10.27
CA GLY A 254 1.33 -4.43 10.78
C GLY A 254 2.11 -4.22 12.06
N PHE A 255 2.19 -5.23 12.91
CA PHE A 255 2.88 -5.14 14.19
C PHE A 255 4.27 -5.77 14.13
N LEU A 256 5.29 -5.02 14.55
CA LEU A 256 6.63 -5.53 14.76
C LEU A 256 6.88 -5.67 16.26
N THR A 257 7.15 -6.89 16.72
CA THR A 257 7.40 -7.14 18.14
C THR A 257 8.75 -6.56 18.58
N GLU A 258 8.89 -6.19 19.85
CA GLU A 258 10.17 -5.73 20.41
C GLU A 258 11.29 -6.74 20.20
N THR A 259 10.99 -8.03 20.39
CA THR A 259 11.96 -9.10 20.19
C THR A 259 12.40 -9.20 18.72
N ASP A 260 11.47 -9.11 17.77
CA ASP A 260 11.82 -9.19 16.36
C ASP A 260 12.59 -7.94 15.89
N ALA A 261 12.22 -6.75 16.39
CA ALA A 261 12.93 -5.51 16.10
C ALA A 261 14.36 -5.48 16.67
N GLU A 262 14.58 -6.08 17.84
CA GLU A 262 15.92 -6.22 18.45
C GLU A 262 16.80 -7.20 17.66
N ASN A 263 16.20 -8.25 17.08
CA ASN A 263 16.91 -9.28 16.32
C ASN A 263 17.12 -8.91 14.84
N THR A 264 16.35 -7.94 14.32
CA THR A 264 16.50 -7.46 12.94
C THR A 264 17.56 -6.39 12.88
N THR A 265 18.75 -6.75 12.39
CA THR A 265 19.90 -5.85 12.24
C THR A 265 20.02 -5.37 10.80
N LEU A 266 20.18 -4.06 10.61
CA LEU A 266 20.42 -3.48 9.30
C LEU A 266 21.82 -3.83 8.77
N PRO A 267 22.00 -4.02 7.46
CA PRO A 267 23.31 -4.25 6.85
C PRO A 267 24.34 -3.17 7.21
N ASP A 268 25.58 -3.57 7.50
CA ASP A 268 26.67 -2.67 7.94
C ASP A 268 27.07 -1.60 6.90
N ASP A 269 26.72 -1.81 5.63
CA ASP A 269 27.02 -0.92 4.52
C ASP A 269 26.03 0.26 4.40
N LEU A 270 24.93 0.25 5.14
CA LEU A 270 24.02 1.39 5.19
C LEU A 270 24.66 2.60 5.89
N PRO A 271 24.79 3.76 5.23
CA PRO A 271 25.31 4.95 5.86
C PRO A 271 24.48 5.34 7.09
N VAL A 272 25.16 5.80 8.15
CA VAL A 272 24.56 6.32 9.40
C VAL A 272 23.90 5.27 10.31
N VAL A 273 23.24 4.25 9.75
CA VAL A 273 22.44 3.28 10.53
C VAL A 273 22.84 1.82 10.36
N GLY A 274 23.84 1.51 9.52
CA GLY A 274 24.30 0.14 9.35
C GLY A 274 24.75 -0.50 10.66
N GLY A 275 24.40 -1.77 10.85
CA GLY A 275 24.68 -2.55 12.06
C GLY A 275 23.77 -2.24 13.25
N ASN A 276 22.88 -1.26 13.15
CA ASN A 276 21.87 -0.99 14.18
C ASN A 276 20.68 -1.96 14.05
N SER A 277 20.09 -2.33 15.18
CA SER A 277 18.81 -3.04 15.18
C SER A 277 17.66 -2.09 14.89
N ILE A 278 16.55 -2.58 14.33
CA ILE A 278 15.35 -1.77 14.10
C ILE A 278 14.88 -1.13 15.41
N ALA A 279 14.87 -1.89 16.52
CA ALA A 279 14.47 -1.38 17.84
C ALA A 279 15.27 -0.13 18.26
N SER A 280 16.55 -0.05 17.90
CA SER A 280 17.40 1.11 18.22
C SER A 280 17.11 2.34 17.34
N LEU A 281 16.41 2.15 16.21
CA LEU A 281 16.02 3.21 15.29
C LEU A 281 14.60 3.72 15.60
N VAL A 282 13.69 2.86 16.05
CA VAL A 282 12.33 3.25 16.50
C VAL A 282 12.30 3.60 17.99
N CYS A 283 13.24 4.45 18.40
CA CYS A 283 13.67 4.56 19.79
C CYS A 283 12.98 5.67 20.60
N LYS A 284 11.91 6.29 20.09
CA LYS A 284 11.13 7.26 20.86
C LYS A 284 10.22 6.51 21.85
N PRO A 285 10.25 6.83 23.15
CA PRO A 285 9.48 6.11 24.15
C PRO A 285 7.96 6.12 23.94
N ASN A 286 7.44 7.12 23.23
CA ASN A 286 6.00 7.28 22.99
C ASN A 286 5.48 6.47 21.81
N ASP A 287 6.37 5.89 20.98
CA ASP A 287 5.99 5.12 19.80
C ASP A 287 5.82 3.64 20.14
N LYS A 288 6.16 3.24 21.36
CA LYS A 288 6.08 1.85 21.78
C LYS A 288 4.63 1.48 22.09
N ASP A 289 4.14 0.48 21.39
CA ASP A 289 2.80 -0.06 21.45
C ASP A 289 2.71 -1.39 22.19
N ASP A 290 1.48 -1.86 22.35
CA ASP A 290 1.13 -3.19 22.82
C ASP A 290 0.16 -3.86 21.84
N ASN A 291 0.42 -5.11 21.50
CA ASN A 291 -0.52 -5.96 20.78
C ASN A 291 -0.80 -7.19 21.66
N ASN A 292 -1.96 -7.19 22.33
CA ASN A 292 -2.40 -8.29 23.19
C ASN A 292 -1.41 -8.68 24.30
N GLY A 293 -0.72 -7.70 24.89
CA GLY A 293 0.29 -7.92 25.93
C GLY A 293 1.71 -8.14 25.41
N GLU A 294 1.92 -8.18 24.09
CA GLU A 294 3.24 -8.23 23.46
C GLU A 294 3.71 -6.81 23.10
N PRO A 295 4.84 -6.33 23.65
CA PRO A 295 5.35 -4.99 23.33
C PRO A 295 5.94 -4.93 21.92
N GLY A 296 5.82 -3.78 21.26
CA GLY A 296 6.32 -3.59 19.90
C GLY A 296 5.95 -2.24 19.32
N TRP A 297 5.78 -2.17 18.00
CA TRP A 297 5.38 -0.97 17.26
C TRP A 297 4.41 -1.35 16.15
N TRP A 298 3.33 -0.57 16.01
CA TRP A 298 2.49 -0.64 14.82
C TRP A 298 3.12 0.17 13.69
N PHE A 299 3.46 -0.52 12.61
CA PHE A 299 3.89 0.09 11.37
C PHE A 299 2.67 0.48 10.54
N TYR A 300 2.61 1.74 10.13
CA TYR A 300 1.64 2.25 9.16
C TYR A 300 2.38 2.65 7.89
N VAL A 301 2.03 1.99 6.79
CA VAL A 301 2.60 2.22 5.47
C VAL A 301 1.51 2.71 4.53
N THR A 302 1.65 3.90 3.97
CA THR A 302 0.78 4.39 2.91
C THR A 302 1.29 3.94 1.55
N PHE A 303 0.39 3.62 0.63
CA PHE A 303 0.77 3.15 -0.71
C PHE A 303 -0.23 3.55 -1.79
N THR A 304 0.23 3.47 -3.04
CA THR A 304 -0.62 3.42 -4.24
C THR A 304 -0.24 2.20 -5.06
N ALA A 305 -1.17 1.66 -5.84
CA ALA A 305 -0.93 0.52 -6.70
C ALA A 305 -1.55 0.72 -8.08
N ASN A 306 -0.85 0.24 -9.12
CA ASN A 306 -1.35 0.20 -10.49
C ASN A 306 -1.60 -1.24 -10.91
N LYS A 307 -2.56 -1.44 -11.82
CA LYS A 307 -2.78 -2.75 -12.45
C LYS A 307 -1.52 -3.21 -13.18
N ALA A 308 -1.07 -4.42 -12.87
CA ALA A 308 0.06 -5.09 -13.49
C ALA A 308 -0.42 -6.26 -14.33
N LYS A 309 0.38 -6.64 -15.33
CA LYS A 309 0.17 -7.92 -16.01
C LYS A 309 0.76 -9.03 -15.14
N TRP A 310 -0.02 -10.05 -14.86
CA TRP A 310 0.45 -11.22 -14.11
C TRP A 310 0.87 -12.37 -15.03
N ASN A 311 2.00 -13.00 -14.72
CA ASN A 311 2.49 -14.21 -15.34
C ASN A 311 2.65 -15.28 -14.24
N GLY A 312 1.59 -16.06 -14.04
CA GLY A 312 1.54 -17.15 -13.05
C GLY A 312 2.20 -18.44 -13.50
#